data_AF-A0A357T4W5-F1
#
_entry.id   AF-A0A357T4W5-F1
#
_cell.length_a   1.000
_cell.length_b   1.000
_cell.length_c   1.000
_cell.angle_alpha   90.00
_cell.angle_beta   90.00
_cell.angle_gamma   90.00
#
_symmetry.space_group_name_H-M   'P 1'
#
loop_
_entity.id
_entity.type
_entity.pdbx_description
1 polymer ?
#
loop_
_entity_poly.entity_id
_entity_poly.type
_entity_poly.pdbx_seq_one_letter_code
_entity_poly.pdbx_strand_id
1 'polypeptide(L)' 'MKNSHFAFLKLLILIFSLSLTLPLHASQQAEFDEEIVVTATKIPLAISEAPGLIQTIDQEEIKENNTQSVADFLNNRGFT' A
#
# COMPACT_ATOMS: atom_id res chain seq x y z
N MET A 1 51.77 22.32 -1.33
CA MET A 1 50.71 21.90 -0.39
C MET A 1 49.34 22.57 -0.58
N LYS A 2 49.21 23.82 -1.05
CA LYS A 2 47.91 24.50 -1.23
C LYS A 2 46.96 23.82 -2.25
N ASN A 3 47.49 23.25 -3.33
CA ASN A 3 46.68 22.70 -4.43
C ASN A 3 46.00 21.36 -4.05
N SER A 4 46.56 20.60 -3.11
CA SER A 4 46.00 19.31 -2.66
C SER A 4 44.74 19.51 -1.82
N HIS A 5 44.74 20.50 -0.92
CA HIS A 5 43.55 20.85 -0.14
C HIS A 5 42.39 21.34 -1.02
N PHE A 6 42.70 22.06 -2.10
CA PHE A 6 41.68 22.52 -3.05
C PHE A 6 41.12 21.36 -3.90
N ALA A 7 41.96 20.41 -4.28
CA ALA A 7 41.52 19.19 -4.96
C ALA A 7 40.64 18.31 -4.05
N PHE A 8 41.02 18.17 -2.77
CA PHE A 8 40.25 17.45 -1.78
C PHE A 8 38.87 18.07 -1.55
N LEU A 9 38.80 19.40 -1.44
CA LEU A 9 37.54 20.13 -1.27
C LEU A 9 36.61 19.95 -2.47
N LYS A 10 37.14 19.97 -3.70
CA LYS A 10 36.37 19.71 -4.92
C LYS A 10 35.83 18.28 -4.97
N LEU A 11 36.64 17.31 -4.55
CA LEU A 11 36.23 15.91 -4.49
C LEU A 11 35.08 15.72 -3.48
N LEU A 12 35.18 16.37 -2.32
CA LEU A 12 34.13 16.34 -1.30
C LEU A 12 32.80 16.90 -1.83
N ILE A 13 32.85 18.04 -2.54
CA ILE A 13 31.67 18.67 -3.14
C ILE A 13 31.06 17.80 -4.24
N LEU A 14 31.90 17.12 -5.04
CA LEU A 14 31.44 16.20 -6.09
C LEU A 14 30.72 14.99 -5.48
N ILE A 15 31.25 14.38 -4.42
CA ILE A 15 30.62 13.23 -3.76
C ILE A 15 29.30 13.66 -3.10
N PHE A 16 29.28 14.83 -2.45
CA PHE A 16 28.07 15.35 -1.83
C PHE A 16 26.96 15.66 -2.85
N SER A 17 27.31 16.29 -3.98
CA SER A 17 26.35 16.51 -5.06
C SER A 17 25.85 15.21 -5.69
N LEU A 18 26.71 14.19 -5.84
CA LEU A 18 26.31 12.88 -6.34
C LEU A 18 25.32 12.19 -5.40
N SER A 19 25.52 12.29 -4.07
CA SER A 19 24.57 11.74 -3.09
C SER A 19 23.20 12.42 -3.07
N LEU A 20 23.11 13.70 -3.46
CA LEU A 20 21.84 14.41 -3.58
C LEU A 20 21.01 13.96 -4.80
N THR A 21 21.67 13.42 -5.82
CA THR A 21 21.01 12.97 -7.06
C THR A 21 20.65 11.49 -7.07
N LEU A 22 21.07 10.73 -6.04
CA LEU A 22 20.55 9.38 -5.87
C LEU A 22 19.08 9.53 -5.52
N PRO A 23 18.14 9.10 -6.38
CA PRO A 23 16.77 9.07 -5.97
C PRO A 23 16.74 8.09 -4.80
N LEU A 24 16.41 8.60 -3.61
CA LEU A 24 15.87 7.76 -2.55
C LEU A 24 14.61 7.14 -3.15
N HIS A 25 14.77 6.03 -3.88
CA HIS A 25 13.76 4.99 -3.95
C HIS A 25 13.72 4.42 -2.54
N ALA A 26 13.21 5.23 -1.60
CA ALA A 26 12.54 4.69 -0.44
C ALA A 26 11.55 3.70 -1.04
N SER A 27 11.82 2.42 -0.81
CA SER A 27 10.86 1.37 -1.09
C SER A 27 9.57 1.82 -0.42
N GLN A 28 8.68 2.44 -1.19
CA GLN A 28 7.32 2.67 -0.79
C GLN A 28 6.69 1.29 -0.89
N GLN A 29 7.08 0.44 0.05
CA GLN A 29 6.36 -0.77 0.34
C GLN A 29 5.00 -0.23 0.77
N ALA A 30 4.04 -0.27 -0.16
CA ALA A 30 2.67 0.05 0.16
C ALA A 30 2.34 -0.82 1.36
N GLU A 31 2.13 -0.17 2.50
CA GLU A 31 1.59 -0.81 3.68
C GLU A 31 0.18 -1.20 3.26
N PHE A 32 0.05 -2.41 2.73
CA PHE A 32 -1.23 -3.03 2.50
C PHE A 32 -1.75 -3.33 3.90
N ASP A 33 -2.72 -2.55 4.36
CA ASP A 33 -3.47 -2.90 5.56
C ASP A 33 -4.00 -4.32 5.37
N GLU A 34 -3.55 -5.24 6.22
CA GLU A 34 -3.98 -6.63 6.16
C GLU A 34 -5.45 -6.70 6.57
N GLU A 35 -6.32 -6.96 5.60
CA GLU A 35 -7.75 -7.10 5.84
C GLU A 35 -8.06 -8.42 6.55
N ILE A 36 -8.74 -8.33 7.70
CA ILE A 36 -9.05 -9.48 8.55
C ILE A 36 -10.50 -9.94 8.32
N VAL A 37 -10.66 -11.23 8.06
CA VAL A 37 -11.96 -11.89 7.91
C VAL A 37 -12.17 -12.95 9.00
N VAL A 38 -13.40 -13.03 9.49
CA VAL A 38 -13.82 -14.02 10.51
C VAL A 38 -14.90 -14.96 9.96
N THR A 39 -15.66 -14.51 8.97
CA THR A 39 -16.86 -15.20 8.46
C THR A 39 -16.54 -16.55 7.80
N ALA A 40 -15.45 -16.65 7.06
CA ALA A 40 -15.05 -17.88 6.37
C ALA A 40 -14.43 -18.94 7.30
N THR A 41 -13.73 -18.50 8.34
CA THR A 41 -12.81 -19.33 9.15
C THR A 41 -13.29 -19.52 10.59
N LYS A 42 -14.24 -18.71 11.06
CA LYS A 42 -14.68 -18.58 12.46
C LYS A 42 -13.59 -18.11 13.44
N ILE A 43 -12.42 -17.73 12.91
CA ILE A 43 -11.29 -17.15 13.65
C ILE A 43 -10.76 -15.95 12.86
N PRO A 44 -10.24 -14.89 13.50
CA PRO A 44 -9.61 -13.80 12.78
C PRO A 44 -8.44 -14.32 11.94
N LEU A 45 -8.48 -14.08 10.64
CA LEU A 45 -7.44 -14.49 9.70
C LEU A 45 -7.32 -13.43 8.59
N ALA A 46 -6.12 -13.22 8.07
CA ALA A 46 -5.95 -12.36 6.90
C ALA A 46 -6.72 -12.94 5.71
N ILE A 47 -7.34 -12.07 4.90
CA ILE A 47 -8.11 -12.50 3.73
C ILE A 47 -7.26 -13.30 2.73
N SER A 48 -5.97 -12.99 2.64
CA SER A 48 -4.98 -13.69 1.81
C SER A 48 -4.72 -15.14 2.24
N GLU A 49 -4.97 -15.45 3.51
CA GLU A 49 -4.75 -16.78 4.10
C GLU A 49 -6.05 -17.57 4.24
N ALA A 50 -7.20 -16.91 4.10
CA ALA A 50 -8.49 -17.54 4.27
C ALA A 50 -8.87 -18.42 3.05
N PRO A 51 -9.38 -19.65 3.28
CA PRO A 51 -9.70 -20.57 2.20
C PRO A 51 -10.97 -20.16 1.46
N GLY A 52 -10.94 -20.28 0.13
CA GLY A 52 -12.10 -20.04 -0.74
C GLY A 52 -12.07 -18.66 -1.40
N LEU A 53 -13.17 -18.34 -2.10
CA LEU A 53 -13.38 -17.02 -2.69
C LEU A 53 -14.13 -16.16 -1.68
N ILE A 54 -13.47 -15.10 -1.21
CA ILE A 54 -14.00 -14.19 -0.19
C ILE A 54 -13.98 -12.80 -0.77
N GLN A 55 -15.09 -12.09 -0.62
CA GLN A 55 -15.20 -10.68 -0.95
C GLN A 55 -15.75 -9.94 0.26
N THR A 56 -15.09 -8.84 0.59
CA THR A 56 -15.48 -7.92 1.63
C THR A 56 -16.15 -6.70 1.01
N ILE A 57 -17.05 -6.09 1.78
CA ILE A 57 -17.83 -4.93 1.38
C ILE A 57 -17.75 -3.94 2.54
N ASP A 58 -17.14 -2.79 2.26
CA ASP A 58 -16.94 -1.74 3.26
C ASP A 58 -18.22 -0.95 3.52
N GLN A 59 -18.30 -0.29 4.67
CA GLN A 59 -19.46 0.55 4.99
C GLN A 59 -19.58 1.75 4.06
N GLU A 60 -18.46 2.29 3.60
CA GLU A 60 -18.36 3.41 2.67
C GLU A 60 -19.01 3.03 1.33
N GLU A 61 -18.68 1.84 0.84
CA GLU A 61 -19.25 1.28 -0.39
C GLU A 61 -20.77 1.10 -0.30
N ILE A 62 -21.28 0.60 0.84
CA ILE A 62 -22.72 0.48 1.08
C ILE A 62 -23.41 1.85 1.07
N LYS A 63 -22.80 2.87 1.68
CA LYS A 63 -23.35 4.23 1.73
C LYS A 63 -23.40 4.86 0.35
N GLU A 64 -22.38 4.64 -0.48
CA GLU A 64 -22.31 5.17 -1.85
C GLU A 64 -23.34 4.54 -2.78
N ASN A 65 -23.68 3.26 -2.58
CA ASN A 65 -24.62 2.54 -3.45
C ASN A 65 -26.11 2.90 -3.19
N ASN A 66 -26.42 3.54 -2.06
CA ASN A 66 -27.76 4.01 -1.69
C ASN A 66 -28.86 2.92 -1.81
N THR A 67 -28.49 1.68 -1.49
CA THR A 67 -29.36 0.50 -1.55
C THR A 67 -30.15 0.33 -0.26
N GLN A 68 -31.42 -0.07 -0.34
CA GLN A 68 -32.28 -0.28 0.82
C GLN A 68 -32.04 -1.61 1.55
N SER A 69 -31.45 -2.59 0.85
CA SER A 69 -31.17 -3.91 1.42
C SER A 69 -29.86 -4.50 0.90
N VAL A 70 -29.31 -5.46 1.67
CA VAL A 70 -28.12 -6.23 1.26
C VAL A 70 -28.41 -7.06 0.01
N ALA A 71 -29.63 -7.57 -0.15
CA ALA A 71 -30.02 -8.36 -1.32
C ALA A 71 -30.00 -7.50 -2.60
N ASP A 72 -30.55 -6.28 -2.54
CA ASP A 72 -30.53 -5.35 -3.68
C ASP A 72 -29.10 -4.96 -4.04
N PHE A 73 -28.26 -4.72 -3.03
CA PHE A 73 -26.85 -4.43 -3.20
C PHE A 73 -26.10 -5.54 -3.95
N LEU A 74 -26.29 -6.79 -3.53
CA LEU A 74 -25.63 -7.94 -4.15
C LEU A 74 -26.16 -8.20 -5.57
N ASN A 75 -27.47 -8.08 -5.79
CA ASN A 75 -28.09 -8.20 -7.12
C ASN A 75 -27.52 -7.17 -8.10
N ASN A 76 -27.33 -5.92 -7.68
CA ASN A 76 -26.74 -4.85 -8.51
C ASN A 76 -25.29 -5.16 -8.93
N ARG A 77 -24.58 -6.00 -8.16
CA ARG A 77 -23.24 -6.49 -8.48
C ARG A 77 -23.22 -7.78 -9.31
N GLY A 78 -24.39 -8.34 -9.64
CA GLY A 78 -24.50 -9.57 -10.41
C GLY A 78 -24.33 -10.85 -9.57
N PHE A 79 -24.44 -10.76 -8.25
CA PHE A 79 -24.63 -11.94 -7.41
C PHE A 79 -26.12 -12.32 -7.46
N THR A 80 -26.43 -13.55 -7.87
CA THR A 80 -27.80 -14.05 -8.08
C THR A 80 -28.12 -15.23 -7.17
#